data_AF-A0A1H2TBH2-F1
#
_entry.id   AF-A0A1H2TBH2-F1
#
_cell.length_a   1.000
_cell.length_b   1.000
_cell.length_c   1.000
_cell.angle_alpha   90.00
_cell.angle_beta   90.00
_cell.angle_gamma   90.00
#
_symmetry.space_group_name_H-M   'P 1'
#
loop_
_entity.id
_entity.type
_entity.pdbx_description
1 polymer ?
#
loop_
_entity_poly.entity_id
_entity_poly.type
_entity_poly.pdbx_seq_one_letter_code
_entity_poly.pdbx_strand_id
1 'polypeptide(L)'
;MSRLIIVLVALGVLVIPSSDSTSAGNTITVLQLNICHGGMAGCYRGDAVLAKAAEVIRSGKPQVLSVNEACSGDLDRLRTAMGPARALFVAARNLDGTPTLCRDRSQRYGNIIMVSSRFAGAIEETGTYTAQYTAADGYRELRSWGCLRAAGLSACTTHLSADNAPTALAQCQDLMRRAAGYPRPVIVVGDFNLNDTGMRDCDPPGFSRRSDGDVQHVVVSDDLSFTHATKIDMMGTTDHPGLLATTSAQ
;
A
#
# COMPACT_ATOMS: atom_id res chain seq x y z
N MET A 1 -32.21 62.44 -54.66
CA MET A 1 -31.50 62.18 -53.39
C MET A 1 -31.90 60.79 -52.92
N SER A 2 -31.14 59.76 -53.31
CA SER A 2 -31.46 58.36 -53.00
C SER A 2 -30.59 57.88 -51.85
N ARG A 3 -31.20 57.48 -50.73
CA ARG A 3 -30.49 56.94 -49.56
C ARG A 3 -30.27 55.44 -49.74
N LEU A 4 -29.01 55.03 -49.79
CA LEU A 4 -28.58 53.64 -49.73
C LEU A 4 -28.66 53.15 -48.27
N ILE A 5 -29.33 52.04 -48.02
CA ILE A 5 -29.32 51.32 -46.73
C ILE A 5 -28.37 50.14 -46.89
N ILE A 6 -27.28 50.14 -46.13
CA ILE A 6 -26.33 49.02 -46.06
C ILE A 6 -26.71 48.18 -44.84
N VAL A 7 -27.12 46.93 -45.08
CA VAL A 7 -27.36 45.93 -44.03
C VAL A 7 -26.07 45.14 -43.83
N LEU A 8 -25.40 45.34 -42.69
CA LEU A 8 -24.29 44.50 -42.26
C LEU A 8 -24.85 43.20 -41.64
N VAL A 9 -24.60 42.07 -42.29
CA VAL A 9 -24.86 40.73 -41.74
C VAL A 9 -23.61 40.28 -41.00
N ALA A 10 -23.66 40.23 -39.68
CA ALA A 10 -22.61 39.64 -38.85
C ALA A 10 -22.73 38.12 -38.88
N LEU A 11 -21.79 37.43 -39.56
CA LEU A 11 -21.63 35.98 -39.43
C LEU A 11 -20.98 35.68 -38.07
N GLY A 12 -21.78 35.19 -37.12
CA GLY A 12 -21.27 34.60 -35.88
C GLY A 12 -20.63 33.25 -36.17
N VAL A 13 -19.31 33.16 -36.03
CA VAL A 13 -18.58 31.89 -36.04
C VAL A 13 -18.89 31.17 -34.72
N LEU A 14 -19.68 30.10 -34.78
CA LEU A 14 -19.81 29.16 -33.66
C LEU A 14 -18.47 28.45 -33.46
N VAL A 15 -17.72 28.89 -32.44
CA VAL A 15 -16.61 28.10 -31.89
C VAL A 15 -17.25 26.94 -31.12
N ILE A 16 -17.27 25.76 -31.73
CA ILE A 16 -17.64 24.52 -31.04
C ILE A 16 -16.48 24.23 -30.08
N PRO A 17 -16.70 24.20 -28.75
CA PRO A 17 -15.66 23.75 -27.84
C PRO A 17 -15.39 22.29 -28.14
N SER A 18 -14.20 21.99 -28.66
CA SER A 18 -13.67 20.63 -28.66
C SER A 18 -13.68 20.16 -27.22
N SER A 19 -14.52 19.17 -26.93
CA SER A 19 -14.46 18.45 -25.67
C SER A 19 -13.19 17.63 -25.72
N ASP A 20 -12.08 18.20 -25.26
CA ASP A 20 -10.91 17.43 -24.90
C ASP A 20 -11.36 16.43 -23.85
N SER A 21 -11.60 15.21 -24.33
CA SER A 21 -11.75 14.04 -23.49
C SER A 21 -10.40 13.87 -22.85
N THR A 22 -10.20 14.51 -21.69
CA THR A 22 -9.12 14.19 -20.78
C THR A 22 -9.31 12.71 -20.49
N SER A 23 -8.51 11.89 -21.17
CA SER A 23 -8.33 10.50 -20.79
C SER A 23 -7.91 10.55 -19.33
N ALA A 24 -8.86 10.31 -18.42
CA ALA A 24 -8.57 10.15 -17.02
C ALA A 24 -7.70 8.89 -16.95
N GLY A 25 -6.38 9.08 -17.09
CA GLY A 25 -5.40 8.01 -16.99
C GLY A 25 -5.71 7.22 -15.74
N ASN A 26 -5.84 5.89 -15.88
CA ASN A 26 -6.31 5.01 -14.83
C ASN A 26 -5.55 5.29 -13.52
N THR A 27 -6.19 5.99 -12.59
CA THR A 27 -5.58 6.26 -11.29
C THR A 27 -5.55 4.98 -10.47
N ILE A 28 -4.48 4.82 -9.69
CA ILE A 28 -4.32 3.73 -8.75
C ILE A 28 -4.22 4.32 -7.35
N THR A 29 -5.18 3.98 -6.51
CA THR A 29 -5.18 4.33 -5.10
C THR A 29 -4.57 3.18 -4.29
N VAL A 30 -3.59 3.49 -3.45
CA VAL A 30 -2.88 2.56 -2.58
C VAL A 30 -3.16 2.96 -1.13
N LEU A 31 -3.59 2.01 -0.30
CA LEU A 31 -3.81 2.20 1.13
C LEU A 31 -2.89 1.29 1.92
N GLN A 32 -2.18 1.88 2.88
CA GLN A 32 -1.37 1.20 3.88
C GLN A 32 -1.97 1.41 5.27
N LEU A 33 -2.08 0.33 6.04
CA LEU A 33 -2.53 0.34 7.43
C LEU A 33 -1.62 -0.58 8.27
N ASN A 34 -1.06 -0.10 9.37
CA ASN A 34 -0.65 -0.96 10.49
C ASN A 34 -1.77 -0.91 11.55
N ILE A 35 -2.45 -2.04 11.78
CA ILE A 35 -3.65 -2.08 12.62
C ILE A 35 -3.40 -2.56 14.05
N CYS A 36 -2.17 -2.96 14.40
CA CYS A 36 -1.82 -3.44 15.74
C CYS A 36 -2.77 -4.53 16.31
N HIS A 37 -3.48 -5.26 15.44
CA HIS A 37 -4.56 -6.17 15.84
C HIS A 37 -4.03 -7.53 16.30
N GLY A 38 -2.79 -7.85 15.92
CA GLY A 38 -2.03 -9.00 16.41
C GLY A 38 -1.93 -9.09 17.94
N GLY A 39 -2.02 -7.95 18.62
CA GLY A 39 -2.10 -7.90 20.08
C GLY A 39 -0.78 -8.07 20.82
N MET A 40 0.34 -8.07 20.09
CA MET A 40 1.69 -8.18 20.66
C MET A 40 2.25 -6.82 21.10
N ALA A 41 1.93 -5.75 20.38
CA ALA A 41 2.34 -4.40 20.70
C ALA A 41 1.38 -3.69 21.69
N GLY A 42 1.89 -2.68 22.39
CA GLY A 42 1.14 -1.92 23.40
C GLY A 42 -0.01 -1.07 22.86
N CYS A 43 -0.06 -0.88 21.54
CA CYS A 43 -1.14 -0.18 20.83
C CYS A 43 -2.43 -0.99 20.69
N TYR A 44 -2.46 -2.28 21.06
CA TYR A 44 -3.64 -3.12 20.89
C TYR A 44 -4.85 -2.59 21.67
N ARG A 45 -5.99 -2.44 20.97
CA ARG A 45 -7.28 -2.03 21.55
C ARG A 45 -8.42 -2.99 21.22
N GLY A 46 -8.12 -4.20 20.74
CA GLY A 46 -9.13 -5.16 20.29
C GLY A 46 -9.76 -4.79 18.95
N ASP A 47 -10.97 -5.31 18.72
CA ASP A 47 -11.66 -5.27 17.42
C ASP A 47 -12.06 -3.87 16.91
N ALA A 48 -11.94 -2.83 17.74
CA ALA A 48 -12.29 -1.45 17.34
C ALA A 48 -11.52 -0.99 16.10
N VAL A 49 -10.26 -1.41 15.95
CA VAL A 49 -9.43 -1.07 14.80
C VAL A 49 -9.95 -1.65 13.49
N LEU A 50 -10.61 -2.81 13.51
CA LEU A 50 -11.13 -3.43 12.30
C LEU A 50 -12.37 -2.72 11.78
N ALA A 51 -13.22 -2.20 12.67
CA ALA A 51 -14.34 -1.35 12.27
C ALA A 51 -13.83 -0.07 11.59
N LYS A 52 -12.81 0.57 12.19
CA LYS A 52 -12.21 1.78 11.61
C LYS A 52 -11.47 1.50 10.30
N ALA A 53 -10.67 0.44 10.24
CA ALA A 53 -9.98 0.02 9.01
C ALA A 53 -10.98 -0.23 7.87
N ALA A 54 -12.09 -0.93 8.15
CA ALA A 54 -13.13 -1.16 7.15
C ALA A 54 -13.81 0.13 6.66
N GLU A 55 -14.02 1.12 7.54
CA GLU A 55 -14.50 2.46 7.16
C GLU A 55 -13.50 3.17 6.24
N VAL A 56 -12.22 3.17 6.61
CA VAL A 56 -11.14 3.80 5.82
C VAL A 56 -11.00 3.14 4.45
N ILE A 57 -11.07 1.81 4.37
CA ILE A 57 -11.04 1.07 3.10
C ILE A 57 -12.25 1.47 2.22
N ARG A 58 -13.47 1.51 2.77
CA ARG A 58 -14.67 1.90 2.00
C ARG A 58 -14.60 3.33 1.48
N SER A 59 -14.09 4.25 2.30
CA SER A 59 -13.98 5.66 1.94
C SER A 59 -12.85 5.91 0.94
N GLY A 60 -11.69 5.30 1.15
CA GLY A 60 -10.51 5.44 0.29
C GLY A 60 -10.59 4.65 -1.01
N LYS A 61 -11.45 3.61 -1.07
CA LYS A 61 -11.66 2.73 -2.24
C LYS A 61 -10.33 2.29 -2.89
N PRO A 62 -9.36 1.78 -2.12
CA PRO A 62 -8.05 1.46 -2.65
C PRO A 62 -8.14 0.34 -3.69
N GLN A 63 -7.16 0.30 -4.58
CA GLN A 63 -6.93 -0.82 -5.48
C GLN A 63 -5.77 -1.69 -5.08
N VAL A 64 -4.88 -1.18 -4.25
CA VAL A 64 -3.88 -1.95 -3.53
C VAL A 64 -4.04 -1.61 -2.05
N LEU A 65 -4.28 -2.63 -1.23
CA LEU A 65 -4.39 -2.51 0.21
C LEU A 65 -3.32 -3.38 0.85
N SER A 66 -2.48 -2.78 1.68
CA SER A 66 -1.56 -3.49 2.57
C SER A 66 -1.98 -3.26 4.01
N VAL A 67 -1.98 -4.34 4.80
CA VAL A 67 -2.31 -4.31 6.22
C VAL A 67 -1.24 -5.07 7.00
N ASN A 68 -0.54 -4.38 7.89
CA ASN A 68 0.43 -4.98 8.81
C ASN A 68 -0.21 -5.21 10.19
N GLU A 69 0.42 -6.10 10.96
CA GLU A 69 -0.01 -6.49 12.29
C GLU A 69 -1.42 -7.07 12.36
N ALA A 70 -1.80 -7.83 11.34
CA ALA A 70 -3.09 -8.47 11.24
C ALA A 70 -3.05 -9.91 11.76
N CYS A 71 -4.20 -10.40 12.20
CA CYS A 71 -4.48 -11.82 12.38
C CYS A 71 -5.03 -12.42 11.09
N SER A 72 -4.80 -13.71 10.86
CA SER A 72 -5.19 -14.36 9.60
C SER A 72 -6.69 -14.28 9.28
N GLY A 73 -7.56 -14.21 10.29
CA GLY A 73 -9.01 -14.03 10.11
C GLY A 73 -9.42 -12.60 9.77
N ASP A 74 -8.55 -11.61 9.96
CA ASP A 74 -8.83 -10.22 9.61
C ASP A 74 -8.95 -10.02 8.09
N LEU A 75 -8.30 -10.88 7.30
CA LEU A 75 -8.41 -10.90 5.85
C LEU A 75 -9.88 -10.98 5.41
N ASP A 76 -10.65 -11.91 5.96
CA ASP A 76 -12.06 -12.07 5.58
C ASP A 76 -12.93 -10.90 6.06
N ARG A 77 -12.62 -10.35 7.24
CA ARG A 77 -13.34 -9.22 7.82
C ARG A 77 -13.13 -7.94 6.98
N LEU A 78 -11.92 -7.70 6.49
CA LEU A 78 -11.57 -6.53 5.70
C LEU A 78 -11.91 -6.67 4.21
N ARG A 79 -11.92 -7.91 3.68
CA ARG A 79 -12.22 -8.19 2.26
C ARG A 79 -13.57 -7.64 1.82
N THR A 80 -14.58 -7.67 2.70
CA THR A 80 -15.90 -7.10 2.39
C THR A 80 -15.83 -5.59 2.13
N ALA A 81 -14.98 -4.86 2.84
CA ALA A 81 -14.78 -3.43 2.62
C ALA A 81 -13.99 -3.14 1.32
N MET A 82 -13.05 -4.01 0.97
CA MET A 82 -12.24 -3.91 -0.25
C MET A 82 -13.06 -4.18 -1.53
N GLY A 83 -14.05 -5.08 -1.45
CA GLY A 83 -14.77 -5.58 -2.61
C GLY A 83 -13.99 -6.66 -3.37
N PRO A 84 -14.30 -6.91 -4.66
CA PRO A 84 -13.61 -7.94 -5.46
C PRO A 84 -12.10 -7.68 -5.54
N ALA A 85 -11.33 -8.56 -4.89
CA ALA A 85 -9.89 -8.49 -4.84
C ALA A 85 -9.27 -9.89 -4.74
N ARG A 86 -8.06 -10.02 -5.28
CA ARG A 86 -7.16 -11.10 -4.89
C ARG A 86 -6.50 -10.70 -3.58
N ALA A 87 -6.54 -11.59 -2.60
CA ALA A 87 -5.93 -11.37 -1.30
C ALA A 87 -4.89 -12.45 -1.02
N LEU A 88 -3.85 -12.08 -0.28
CA LEU A 88 -2.80 -12.95 0.22
C LEU A 88 -2.50 -12.57 1.67
N PHE A 89 -2.51 -13.56 2.57
CA PHE A 89 -2.02 -13.43 3.93
C PHE A 89 -0.63 -14.05 4.04
N VAL A 90 0.31 -13.31 4.62
CA VAL A 90 1.67 -13.79 4.86
C VAL A 90 1.96 -13.76 6.35
N ALA A 91 2.17 -14.94 6.93
CA ALA A 91 2.50 -15.06 8.34
C ALA A 91 3.95 -14.62 8.60
N ALA A 92 4.15 -13.86 9.67
CA ALA A 92 5.46 -13.81 10.32
C ALA A 92 5.77 -15.19 10.94
N ARG A 93 7.05 -15.45 11.19
CA ARG A 93 7.50 -16.74 11.70
C ARG A 93 8.35 -16.61 12.95
N ASN A 94 8.33 -17.62 13.80
CA ASN A 94 9.33 -17.80 14.85
C ASN A 94 10.64 -18.31 14.23
N LEU A 95 11.74 -18.31 14.99
CA LEU A 95 13.03 -18.80 14.50
C LEU A 95 13.03 -20.28 14.09
N ASP A 96 12.15 -21.09 14.68
CA ASP A 96 11.96 -22.50 14.32
C ASP A 96 11.12 -22.69 13.04
N GLY A 97 10.73 -21.59 12.39
CA GLY A 97 9.94 -21.57 11.17
C GLY A 97 8.43 -21.74 11.38
N THR A 98 7.97 -21.97 12.61
CA THR A 98 6.53 -22.02 12.91
C THR A 98 5.90 -20.62 12.80
N PRO A 99 4.60 -20.50 12.48
CA PRO A 99 3.96 -19.19 12.43
C PRO A 99 3.94 -18.48 13.79
N THR A 100 4.21 -17.18 13.78
CA THR A 100 3.89 -16.31 14.93
C THR A 100 2.37 -16.27 15.09
N LEU A 101 1.89 -16.35 16.33
CA LEU A 101 0.47 -16.33 16.63
C LEU A 101 0.05 -14.98 17.17
N CYS A 102 -1.19 -14.57 16.88
CA CYS A 102 -1.83 -13.46 17.55
C CYS A 102 -1.98 -13.73 19.06
N ARG A 103 -2.28 -12.67 19.82
CA ARG A 103 -2.41 -12.70 21.28
C ARG A 103 -3.31 -13.81 21.82
N ASP A 104 -4.41 -14.10 21.13
CA ASP A 104 -5.37 -15.15 21.52
C ASP A 104 -4.90 -16.58 21.21
N ARG A 105 -3.74 -16.70 20.54
CA ARG A 105 -3.10 -17.95 20.09
C ARG A 105 -3.93 -18.78 19.12
N SER A 106 -5.00 -18.25 18.54
CA SER A 106 -5.90 -18.98 17.64
C SER A 106 -5.58 -18.74 16.17
N GLN A 107 -4.97 -17.59 15.87
CA GLN A 107 -4.71 -17.12 14.52
C GLN A 107 -3.24 -16.80 14.30
N ARG A 108 -2.81 -16.87 13.04
CA ARG A 108 -1.46 -16.48 12.65
C ARG A 108 -1.37 -14.96 12.58
N TYR A 109 -0.27 -14.40 13.05
CA TYR A 109 0.07 -12.99 12.93
C TYR A 109 0.86 -12.72 11.64
N GLY A 110 0.60 -11.59 10.98
CA GLY A 110 1.42 -11.14 9.86
C GLY A 110 0.77 -10.04 9.03
N ASN A 111 0.98 -10.14 7.72
CA ASN A 111 0.67 -9.11 6.74
C ASN A 111 -0.44 -9.57 5.80
N ILE A 112 -1.25 -8.63 5.31
CA ILE A 112 -2.23 -8.85 4.25
C ILE A 112 -1.87 -7.93 3.09
N ILE A 113 -1.91 -8.47 1.86
CA ILE A 113 -1.99 -7.67 0.65
C ILE A 113 -3.29 -8.03 -0.09
N MET A 114 -4.04 -7.03 -0.52
CA MET A 114 -5.17 -7.18 -1.43
C MET A 114 -4.98 -6.30 -2.65
N VAL A 115 -5.18 -6.87 -3.83
CA VAL A 115 -5.20 -6.15 -5.10
C VAL A 115 -6.56 -6.33 -5.74
N SER A 116 -7.20 -5.23 -6.11
CA SER A 116 -8.51 -5.27 -6.78
C SER A 116 -8.46 -6.20 -8.00
N SER A 117 -9.52 -6.97 -8.24
CA SER A 117 -9.54 -8.02 -9.26
C SER A 117 -9.25 -7.51 -10.68
N ARG A 118 -9.45 -6.21 -10.93
CA ARG A 118 -9.13 -5.57 -12.22
C ARG A 118 -7.64 -5.53 -12.54
N PHE A 119 -6.77 -5.64 -11.52
CA PHE A 119 -5.31 -5.53 -11.69
C PHE A 119 -4.54 -6.76 -11.22
N ALA A 120 -5.13 -7.54 -10.31
CA ALA A 120 -4.45 -8.65 -9.66
C ALA A 120 -3.97 -9.72 -10.65
N GLY A 121 -2.70 -10.10 -10.56
CA GLY A 121 -2.22 -11.32 -11.20
C GLY A 121 -2.43 -12.56 -10.34
N ALA A 122 -2.23 -13.73 -10.95
CA ALA A 122 -2.44 -15.02 -10.29
C ALA A 122 -1.21 -15.54 -9.53
N ILE A 123 -0.03 -14.93 -9.73
CA ILE A 123 1.22 -15.43 -9.19
C ILE A 123 1.43 -14.85 -7.79
N GLU A 124 1.38 -15.72 -6.79
CA GLU A 124 1.75 -15.40 -5.41
C GLU A 124 3.21 -15.73 -5.16
N GLU A 125 3.93 -14.84 -4.51
CA GLU A 125 5.30 -15.08 -4.04
C GLU A 125 5.41 -14.58 -2.60
N THR A 126 5.97 -15.39 -1.70
CA THR A 126 6.13 -15.05 -0.28
C THR A 126 7.45 -15.54 0.25
N GLY A 127 7.98 -14.89 1.29
CA GLY A 127 9.17 -15.37 1.96
C GLY A 127 9.44 -14.68 3.28
N THR A 128 10.47 -15.16 3.96
CA THR A 128 11.13 -14.46 5.06
C THR A 128 12.43 -13.84 4.55
N TYR A 129 12.87 -12.77 5.17
CA TYR A 129 14.16 -12.17 4.84
C TYR A 129 15.34 -13.01 5.35
N THR A 130 16.47 -12.92 4.65
CA THR A 130 17.75 -13.47 5.13
C THR A 130 18.30 -12.67 6.32
N ALA A 131 18.24 -11.33 6.22
CA ALA A 131 18.58 -10.46 7.33
C ALA A 131 17.45 -10.50 8.37
N GLN A 132 17.76 -10.97 9.57
CA GLN A 132 16.82 -11.12 10.67
C GLN A 132 17.49 -10.67 11.96
N TYR A 133 16.74 -9.96 12.79
CA TYR A 133 17.22 -9.46 14.07
C TYR A 133 16.54 -10.23 15.20
N THR A 134 17.30 -10.60 16.21
CA THR A 134 16.76 -11.13 17.47
C THR A 134 16.90 -10.04 18.51
N ALA A 135 15.78 -9.55 19.03
CA ALA A 135 15.77 -8.51 20.04
C ALA A 135 16.37 -9.01 21.36
N ALA A 136 16.89 -8.07 22.16
CA ALA A 136 17.60 -8.38 23.40
C ALA A 136 16.72 -9.02 24.49
N ASP A 137 15.40 -8.77 24.44
CA ASP A 137 14.38 -9.39 25.28
C ASP A 137 14.01 -10.82 24.83
N GLY A 138 14.63 -11.29 23.74
CA GLY A 138 14.38 -12.60 23.17
C GLY A 138 13.10 -12.68 22.34
N TYR A 139 12.43 -11.56 22.02
CA TYR A 139 11.34 -11.57 21.05
C TYR A 139 11.89 -11.98 19.67
N ARG A 140 11.17 -12.92 19.05
CA ARG A 140 11.66 -13.77 17.97
C ARG A 140 10.67 -13.79 16.82
N GLU A 141 10.67 -12.74 16.03
CA GLU A 141 9.85 -12.63 14.83
C GLU A 141 10.73 -12.49 13.59
N LEU A 142 10.74 -13.53 12.76
CA LEU A 142 11.25 -13.48 11.40
C LEU A 142 10.29 -12.65 10.55
N ARG A 143 10.77 -11.49 10.10
CA ARG A 143 10.02 -10.59 9.22
C ARG A 143 9.81 -11.23 7.86
N SER A 144 8.65 -10.98 7.27
CA SER A 144 8.17 -11.63 6.05
C SER A 144 7.63 -10.63 5.05
N TRP A 145 7.61 -11.04 3.78
CA TRP A 145 7.10 -10.27 2.66
C TRP A 145 6.18 -11.14 1.80
N GLY A 146 5.24 -10.49 1.11
CA GLY A 146 4.31 -11.14 0.20
C GLY A 146 4.05 -10.29 -1.02
N CYS A 147 3.98 -10.92 -2.19
CA CYS A 147 3.74 -10.25 -3.45
C CYS A 147 2.68 -10.98 -4.28
N LEU A 148 1.79 -10.19 -4.87
CA LEU A 148 0.88 -10.59 -5.94
C LEU A 148 1.44 -10.02 -7.25
N ARG A 149 2.07 -10.88 -8.06
CA ARG A 149 2.74 -10.44 -9.29
C ARG A 149 1.78 -10.43 -10.47
N ALA A 150 1.89 -9.36 -11.24
CA ALA A 150 0.86 -8.83 -12.11
C ALA A 150 0.34 -9.73 -13.23
N ALA A 151 -0.95 -9.51 -13.51
CA ALA A 151 -1.49 -9.38 -14.85
C ALA A 151 -1.58 -7.91 -15.30
N GLY A 152 -1.95 -6.97 -14.40
CA GLY A 152 -1.98 -5.52 -14.66
C GLY A 152 -1.07 -4.67 -13.78
N LEU A 153 -0.79 -5.07 -12.52
CA LEU A 153 0.29 -4.50 -11.69
C LEU A 153 0.82 -5.53 -10.69
N SER A 154 2.09 -5.40 -10.31
CA SER A 154 2.71 -6.22 -9.25
C SER A 154 2.62 -5.45 -7.94
N ALA A 155 2.12 -6.06 -6.87
CA ALA A 155 2.01 -5.43 -5.56
C ALA A 155 2.67 -6.28 -4.47
N CYS A 156 3.44 -5.64 -3.59
CA CYS A 156 4.10 -6.29 -2.46
C CYS A 156 3.76 -5.61 -1.14
N THR A 157 3.65 -6.42 -0.08
CA THR A 157 3.54 -6.00 1.32
C THR A 157 4.71 -6.50 2.15
N THR A 158 5.07 -5.74 3.19
CA THR A 158 6.03 -6.16 4.22
C THR A 158 5.80 -5.44 5.55
N HIS A 159 6.38 -5.98 6.62
CA HIS A 159 6.60 -5.32 7.90
C HIS A 159 8.05 -5.58 8.32
N LEU A 160 8.89 -4.55 8.35
CA LEU A 160 10.33 -4.70 8.58
C LEU A 160 10.70 -4.65 10.06
N SER A 161 11.97 -4.92 10.37
CA SER A 161 12.49 -4.95 11.74
C SER A 161 12.36 -3.61 12.47
N ALA A 162 11.48 -3.51 13.47
CA ALA A 162 11.32 -2.32 14.32
C ALA A 162 12.55 -1.98 15.18
N ASP A 163 13.21 -2.98 15.76
CA ASP A 163 14.23 -2.76 16.79
C ASP A 163 15.66 -2.63 16.26
N ASN A 164 15.84 -2.68 14.93
CA ASN A 164 17.17 -2.69 14.33
C ASN A 164 17.16 -2.09 12.92
N ALA A 165 17.43 -0.79 12.82
CA ALA A 165 17.44 -0.06 11.55
C ALA A 165 18.39 -0.66 10.48
N PRO A 166 19.62 -1.14 10.80
CA PRO A 166 20.46 -1.81 9.80
C PRO A 166 19.83 -3.08 9.22
N THR A 167 19.15 -3.87 10.06
CA THR A 167 18.40 -5.05 9.60
C THR A 167 17.21 -4.63 8.75
N ALA A 168 16.43 -3.64 9.18
CA ALA A 168 15.32 -3.12 8.39
C ALA A 168 15.78 -2.64 7.02
N LEU A 169 16.90 -1.90 6.94
CA LEU A 169 17.48 -1.45 5.67
C LEU A 169 17.87 -2.64 4.77
N ALA A 170 18.53 -3.66 5.31
CA ALA A 170 18.91 -4.86 4.54
C ALA A 170 17.68 -5.61 4.01
N GLN A 171 16.60 -5.70 4.80
CA GLN A 171 15.33 -6.30 4.42
C GLN A 171 14.62 -5.47 3.33
N CYS A 172 14.62 -4.14 3.50
CA CYS A 172 14.08 -3.19 2.54
C CYS A 172 14.76 -3.36 1.17
N GLN A 173 16.10 -3.33 1.15
CA GLN A 173 16.88 -3.51 -0.07
C GLN A 173 16.66 -4.88 -0.72
N ASP A 174 16.45 -5.95 0.07
CA ASP A 174 16.13 -7.27 -0.49
C ASP A 174 14.78 -7.28 -1.21
N LEU A 175 13.73 -6.74 -0.58
CA LEU A 175 12.42 -6.65 -1.21
C LEU A 175 12.45 -5.75 -2.44
N MET A 176 13.10 -4.59 -2.36
CA MET A 176 13.17 -3.65 -3.48
C MET A 176 13.93 -4.22 -4.67
N ARG A 177 15.02 -4.99 -4.45
CA ARG A 177 15.71 -5.71 -5.53
C ARG A 177 14.81 -6.73 -6.22
N ARG A 178 14.00 -7.48 -5.46
CA ARG A 178 13.02 -8.43 -6.02
C ARG A 178 11.95 -7.69 -6.82
N ALA A 179 11.38 -6.64 -6.22
CA ALA A 179 10.34 -5.82 -6.81
C ALA A 179 10.77 -5.15 -8.12
N ALA A 180 12.02 -4.68 -8.20
CA ALA A 180 12.58 -4.12 -9.43
C ALA A 180 12.64 -5.12 -10.60
N GLY A 181 12.66 -6.42 -10.32
CA GLY A 181 12.63 -7.50 -11.32
C GLY A 181 11.23 -7.97 -11.71
N TYR A 182 10.16 -7.40 -11.13
CA TYR A 182 8.79 -7.81 -11.42
C TYR A 182 8.18 -7.08 -12.62
N PRO A 183 7.16 -7.67 -13.27
CA PRO A 183 6.40 -6.99 -14.32
C PRO A 183 5.83 -5.67 -13.81
N ARG A 184 6.06 -4.61 -14.59
CA ARG A 184 5.63 -3.23 -14.29
C ARG A 184 4.16 -2.99 -14.69
N PRO A 185 3.46 -2.04 -14.05
CA PRO A 185 3.90 -1.23 -12.91
C PRO A 185 4.04 -2.05 -11.62
N VAL A 186 4.93 -1.60 -10.72
CA VAL A 186 5.22 -2.23 -9.43
C VAL A 186 4.91 -1.29 -8.28
N ILE A 187 4.25 -1.81 -7.25
CA ILE A 187 3.91 -1.10 -6.02
C ILE A 187 4.43 -1.92 -4.83
N VAL A 188 5.24 -1.32 -3.98
CA VAL A 188 5.67 -1.90 -2.70
C VAL A 188 5.15 -1.01 -1.58
N VAL A 189 4.48 -1.60 -0.61
CA VAL A 189 3.77 -0.85 0.41
C VAL A 189 3.85 -1.58 1.75
N GLY A 190 3.97 -0.84 2.86
CA GLY A 190 4.08 -1.47 4.17
C GLY A 190 4.57 -0.54 5.26
N ASP A 191 4.75 -1.11 6.44
CA ASP A 191 5.50 -0.54 7.54
C ASP A 191 6.97 -0.95 7.42
N PHE A 192 7.80 0.01 7.05
CA PHE A 192 9.22 -0.22 6.80
C PHE A 192 10.07 -0.06 8.05
N ASN A 193 9.52 0.43 9.17
CA ASN A 193 10.32 0.76 10.36
C ASN A 193 11.58 1.61 10.05
N LEU A 194 11.51 2.39 8.98
CA LEU A 194 12.57 3.27 8.49
C LEU A 194 11.93 4.62 8.23
N ASN A 195 12.49 5.68 8.81
CA ASN A 195 12.10 7.04 8.48
C ASN A 195 12.57 7.42 7.06
N ASP A 196 12.19 8.62 6.62
CA ASP A 196 12.55 9.12 5.29
C ASP A 196 14.07 9.14 5.02
N THR A 197 14.91 9.29 6.05
CA THR A 197 16.37 9.22 5.89
C THR A 197 16.82 7.77 5.72
N GLY A 198 16.32 6.84 6.54
CA GLY A 198 16.63 5.42 6.45
C GLY A 198 16.17 4.78 5.13
N MET A 199 15.08 5.30 4.54
CA MET A 199 14.58 4.84 3.24
C MET A 199 15.46 5.27 2.05
N ARG A 200 16.31 6.30 2.17
CA ARG A 200 17.10 6.80 1.03
C ARG A 200 18.00 5.75 0.41
N ASP A 201 18.56 4.87 1.23
CA ASP A 201 19.46 3.79 0.80
C ASP A 201 18.69 2.52 0.38
N CYS A 202 17.36 2.55 0.40
CA CYS A 202 16.50 1.47 -0.05
C CYS A 202 15.90 1.71 -1.43
N ASP A 203 15.74 2.97 -1.84
CA ASP A 203 15.11 3.35 -3.11
C ASP A 203 15.95 2.86 -4.31
N PRO A 204 15.50 1.85 -5.08
CA PRO A 204 16.21 1.45 -6.29
C PRO A 204 15.96 2.48 -7.40
N PRO A 205 16.87 2.58 -8.39
CA PRO A 205 16.63 3.40 -9.58
C PRO A 205 15.29 3.06 -10.26
N GLY A 206 14.59 4.08 -10.76
CA GLY A 206 13.31 3.91 -11.46
C GLY A 206 12.11 3.69 -10.52
N PHE A 207 12.23 4.07 -9.25
CA PHE A 207 11.15 4.09 -8.27
C PHE A 207 11.07 5.45 -7.57
N SER A 208 9.88 5.79 -7.10
CA SER A 208 9.61 6.96 -6.26
C SER A 208 8.76 6.56 -5.06
N ARG A 209 8.74 7.38 -4.00
CA ARG A 209 8.00 7.06 -2.77
C ARG A 209 7.22 8.23 -2.18
N ARG A 210 6.25 7.87 -1.33
CA ARG A 210 5.55 8.74 -0.38
C ARG A 210 5.45 8.04 0.97
N SER A 211 5.49 8.82 2.05
CA SER A 211 5.45 8.34 3.42
C SER A 211 4.35 9.01 4.23
N ASP A 212 4.08 8.48 5.42
CA ASP A 212 3.30 9.16 6.45
C ASP A 212 4.15 10.19 7.24
N GLY A 213 5.39 10.43 6.82
CA GLY A 213 6.38 11.23 7.52
C GLY A 213 7.08 10.47 8.65
N ASP A 214 6.84 9.17 8.77
CA ASP A 214 7.48 8.29 9.75
C ASP A 214 7.87 6.95 9.08
N VAL A 215 7.30 5.83 9.52
CA VAL A 215 7.75 4.48 9.15
C VAL A 215 6.94 3.79 8.05
N GLN A 216 5.78 4.30 7.66
CA GLN A 216 4.98 3.68 6.60
C GLN A 216 5.24 4.35 5.25
N HIS A 217 5.46 3.52 4.23
CA HIS A 217 5.81 4.00 2.88
C HIS A 217 4.99 3.30 1.81
N VAL A 218 4.72 4.05 0.74
CA VAL A 218 4.28 3.56 -0.56
C VAL A 218 5.39 3.89 -1.55
N VAL A 219 5.91 2.86 -2.22
CA VAL A 219 6.95 2.96 -3.24
C VAL A 219 6.36 2.47 -4.57
N VAL A 220 6.55 3.22 -5.64
CA VAL A 220 6.00 2.90 -6.98
C VAL A 220 7.07 2.98 -8.04
N SER A 221 6.95 2.13 -9.04
CA SER A 221 7.77 2.15 -10.25
C SER A 221 7.45 3.42 -11.07
N ASP A 222 8.42 3.94 -11.82
CA ASP A 222 8.32 5.18 -12.60
C ASP A 222 7.27 5.17 -13.74
N ASP A 223 6.63 4.05 -14.06
CA ASP A 223 5.41 4.03 -14.90
C ASP A 223 4.24 4.72 -14.21
N LEU A 224 4.37 4.98 -12.90
CA LEU A 224 3.40 5.67 -12.07
C LEU A 224 4.02 6.94 -11.47
N SER A 225 3.21 7.98 -11.38
CA SER A 225 3.55 9.23 -10.69
C SER A 225 2.55 9.49 -9.57
N PHE A 226 3.05 9.88 -8.39
CA PHE A 226 2.19 10.30 -7.28
C PHE A 226 1.49 11.62 -7.59
N THR A 227 0.17 11.60 -7.56
CA THR A 227 -0.68 12.80 -7.70
C THR A 227 -1.09 13.34 -6.33
N HIS A 228 -1.27 12.46 -5.34
CA HIS A 228 -1.66 12.84 -3.99
C HIS A 228 -1.19 11.80 -2.96
N ALA A 229 -0.92 12.23 -1.74
CA ALA A 229 -0.72 11.36 -0.59
C ALA A 229 -1.25 12.06 0.67
N THR A 230 -1.99 11.33 1.50
CA THR A 230 -2.56 11.87 2.72
C THR A 230 -2.55 10.86 3.85
N LYS A 231 -2.48 11.38 5.08
CA LYS A 231 -2.65 10.61 6.30
C LYS A 231 -4.11 10.58 6.70
N ILE A 232 -4.54 9.43 7.19
CA ILE A 232 -5.89 9.21 7.69
C ILE A 232 -5.80 8.93 9.19
N ASP A 233 -6.54 9.71 9.97
CA ASP A 233 -6.66 9.47 11.40
C ASP A 233 -7.41 8.15 11.68
N MET A 234 -6.75 7.27 12.43
CA MET A 234 -7.30 5.99 12.88
C MET A 234 -8.00 6.10 14.24
N MET A 235 -8.25 7.32 14.73
CA MET A 235 -9.04 7.65 15.92
C MET A 235 -8.53 6.95 17.18
N GLY A 236 -7.21 6.79 17.30
CA GLY A 236 -6.56 6.11 18.42
C GLY A 236 -6.85 4.61 18.55
N THR A 237 -7.43 3.98 17.53
CA THR A 237 -7.65 2.52 17.51
C THR A 237 -6.38 1.71 17.23
N THR A 238 -5.38 2.38 16.65
CA THR A 238 -3.98 1.97 16.47
C THR A 238 -3.11 3.23 16.68
N ASP A 239 -1.81 3.06 16.86
CA ASP A 239 -0.83 4.14 16.97
C ASP A 239 -0.32 4.65 15.60
N HIS A 240 -0.60 3.93 14.51
CA HIS A 240 -0.27 4.37 13.15
C HIS A 240 -1.44 5.11 12.48
N PRO A 241 -1.17 6.19 11.71
CA PRO A 241 -2.15 6.69 10.77
C PRO A 241 -2.35 5.69 9.62
N GLY A 242 -3.47 5.79 8.90
CA GLY A 242 -3.55 5.22 7.56
C GLY A 242 -2.79 6.09 6.56
N LEU A 243 -2.12 5.49 5.57
CA LEU A 243 -1.47 6.22 4.48
C LEU A 243 -2.18 5.90 3.16
N LEU A 244 -2.85 6.90 2.59
CA LEU A 244 -3.55 6.80 1.30
C LEU A 244 -2.78 7.58 0.25
N ALA A 245 -2.27 6.89 -0.76
CA ALA A 245 -1.59 7.49 -1.90
C ALA A 245 -2.39 7.26 -3.19
N THR A 246 -2.39 8.24 -4.08
CA THR A 246 -2.96 8.12 -5.42
C THR A 246 -1.87 8.35 -6.45
N THR A 247 -1.84 7.48 -7.45
CA THR A 247 -0.95 7.61 -8.60
C THR A 247 -1.74 7.66 -9.90
N SER A 248 -1.09 8.15 -10.95
CA SER A 248 -1.55 8.04 -12.33
C SER A 248 -0.46 7.38 -13.17
N ALA A 249 -0.85 6.68 -14.22
CA ALA A 249 0.09 6.27 -15.26
C ALA A 249 0.80 7.50 -15.85
N GLN A 250 2.08 7.33 -16.19
CA GLN A 250 2.85 8.29 -16.98
C GLN A 250 2.63 8.07 -18.48
#